data_AF-A0A949PIA6-F1
#
_entry.id   AF-A0A949PIA6-F1
#
_cell.length_a   1.000
_cell.length_b   1.000
_cell.length_c   1.000
_cell.angle_alpha   90.00
_cell.angle_beta   90.00
_cell.angle_gamma   90.00
#
_symmetry.space_group_name_H-M   'P 1'
#
loop_
_entity.id
_entity.type
_entity.pdbx_description
1 polymer ?
#
loop_
_entity_poly.entity_id
_entity_poly.type
_entity_poly.pdbx_seq_one_letter_code
_entity_poly.pdbx_strand_id
1 'polypeptide(L)'
;MEKSTLKSVDTETASIQPTVVSQKPPSAKGAVQSKRTIPPAQWDEIERAYLETTEPLVDLGQRFGISFQRIVAHAKGQKWPPRRIPPPGKGELQGLPDRPTLQVSGQSKAETKGGLHARLHNLLAHHIADAEDRLTSIGGGGEQSTAADRERDARTLSSLIRTLEKLIELDDRRAADAKNAIAEQKLAQQTNAEGETGDAEDMRAELDRRFRRLADLSRKAKVD
;
A
#
# COMPACT_ATOMS: atom_id res chain seq x y z
N MET A 1 -57.04 12.34 -79.40
CA MET A 1 -58.24 11.72 -78.81
C MET A 1 -57.77 10.39 -78.25
N GLU A 2 -57.80 10.05 -76.96
CA GLU A 2 -58.45 10.63 -75.79
C GLU A 2 -57.57 10.44 -74.55
N LYS A 3 -57.82 11.29 -73.55
CA LYS A 3 -57.23 11.31 -72.22
C LYS A 3 -58.17 10.56 -71.26
N SER A 4 -57.64 9.83 -70.27
CA SER A 4 -58.20 9.60 -68.91
C SER A 4 -57.26 8.63 -68.19
N THR A 5 -56.48 8.98 -67.15
CA THR A 5 -56.75 9.47 -65.77
C THR A 5 -57.37 8.42 -64.84
N LEU A 6 -56.86 8.40 -63.60
CA LEU A 6 -57.26 7.68 -62.36
C LEU A 6 -56.42 6.40 -62.11
N LYS A 7 -55.87 6.10 -60.92
CA LYS A 7 -56.07 6.64 -59.56
C LYS A 7 -54.93 6.15 -58.65
N SER A 8 -54.62 6.92 -57.61
CA SER A 8 -53.64 6.70 -56.53
C SER A 8 -53.73 5.35 -55.82
N VAL A 9 -52.61 4.89 -55.24
CA VAL A 9 -52.54 4.49 -53.83
C VAL A 9 -51.15 4.85 -53.28
N ASP A 10 -51.16 5.74 -52.28
CA ASP A 10 -50.03 6.06 -51.40
C ASP A 10 -49.72 4.85 -50.49
N THR A 11 -48.44 4.52 -50.28
CA THR A 11 -48.02 3.82 -49.06
C THR A 11 -46.64 4.29 -48.65
N GLU A 12 -46.70 5.28 -47.75
CA GLU A 12 -45.78 5.70 -46.71
C GLU A 12 -44.45 4.94 -46.55
N THR A 13 -43.38 5.73 -46.68
CA THR A 13 -42.07 5.56 -46.05
C THR A 13 -42.19 5.45 -44.54
N ALA A 14 -41.95 4.25 -43.99
CA ALA A 14 -41.69 4.07 -42.56
C ALA A 14 -40.19 3.87 -42.32
N SER A 15 -39.53 4.97 -41.97
CA SER A 15 -38.19 5.01 -41.39
C SER A 15 -38.24 4.37 -40.00
N ILE A 16 -37.71 3.16 -39.88
CA ILE A 16 -37.55 2.49 -38.59
C ILE A 16 -36.17 2.86 -38.05
N GLN A 17 -36.13 3.88 -37.18
CA GLN A 17 -34.99 4.11 -36.29
C GLN A 17 -35.03 3.04 -35.17
N PRO A 18 -33.93 2.32 -34.88
CA PRO A 18 -33.85 1.57 -33.65
C PRO A 18 -33.59 2.54 -32.49
N THR A 19 -34.61 2.78 -31.67
CA THR A 19 -34.47 3.44 -30.37
C THR A 19 -33.62 2.56 -29.46
N VAL A 20 -32.37 2.95 -29.25
CA VAL A 20 -31.50 2.37 -28.22
C VAL A 20 -32.03 2.83 -26.86
N VAL A 21 -32.89 2.01 -26.25
CA VAL A 21 -33.24 2.15 -24.83
C VAL A 21 -32.01 1.72 -24.03
N SER A 22 -31.23 2.71 -23.61
CA SER A 22 -30.13 2.56 -22.66
C SER A 22 -30.71 2.19 -21.29
N GLN A 23 -30.91 0.89 -21.04
CA GLN A 23 -31.13 0.39 -19.69
C GLN A 23 -29.80 0.39 -18.94
N LYS A 24 -29.56 1.49 -18.23
CA LYS A 24 -28.54 1.59 -17.19
C LYS A 24 -28.83 0.53 -16.12
N PRO A 25 -27.93 -0.43 -15.83
CA PRO A 25 -28.14 -1.31 -14.69
C PRO A 25 -28.08 -0.46 -13.41
N PRO A 26 -29.06 -0.57 -12.51
CA PRO A 26 -28.98 0.09 -11.22
C PRO A 26 -27.82 -0.54 -10.45
N SER A 27 -26.80 0.28 -10.16
CA SER A 27 -25.77 -0.05 -9.18
C SER A 27 -26.44 -0.60 -7.93
N ALA A 28 -25.99 -1.77 -7.49
CA ALA A 28 -26.25 -2.31 -6.16
C ALA A 28 -25.64 -1.36 -5.12
N LYS A 29 -26.37 -0.28 -4.80
CA LYS A 29 -26.13 0.61 -3.68
C LYS A 29 -27.11 0.23 -2.58
N GLY A 30 -26.54 -0.15 -1.45
CA GLY A 30 -27.20 -0.06 -0.16
C GLY A 30 -28.08 -1.26 0.17
N ALA A 31 -27.47 -2.28 0.78
CA ALA A 31 -28.21 -3.05 1.78
C ALA A 31 -28.79 -2.04 2.77
N VAL A 32 -30.12 -1.97 2.81
CA VAL A 32 -30.89 -1.16 3.74
C VAL A 32 -30.54 -1.66 5.14
N GLN A 33 -29.53 -1.06 5.77
CA GLN A 33 -29.25 -1.23 7.18
C GLN A 33 -30.38 -0.54 7.93
N SER A 34 -31.47 -1.27 8.12
CA SER A 34 -32.48 -0.96 9.11
C SER A 34 -31.74 -0.74 10.42
N LYS A 35 -31.80 0.50 10.93
CA LYS A 35 -31.26 0.85 12.25
C LYS A 35 -32.05 0.06 13.29
N ARG A 36 -31.68 -1.21 13.50
CA ARG A 36 -32.20 -2.01 14.60
C ARG A 36 -31.73 -1.30 15.87
N THR A 37 -32.70 -0.70 16.57
CA THR A 37 -32.52 -0.19 17.93
C THR A 37 -32.39 -1.42 18.81
N ILE A 38 -31.20 -1.62 19.36
CA ILE A 38 -30.88 -2.77 20.21
C ILE A 38 -31.51 -2.49 21.58
N PRO A 39 -32.37 -3.37 22.10
CA PRO A 39 -32.96 -3.21 23.42
C PRO A 39 -31.87 -3.23 24.50
N PRO A 40 -32.04 -2.49 25.62
CA PRO A 40 -31.03 -2.38 26.67
C PRO A 40 -30.65 -3.74 27.27
N ALA A 41 -31.60 -4.66 27.42
CA ALA A 41 -31.33 -6.03 27.91
C ALA A 41 -30.35 -6.82 27.02
N GLN A 42 -30.32 -6.54 25.71
CA GLN A 42 -29.38 -7.18 24.79
C GLN A 42 -27.96 -6.64 24.96
N TRP A 43 -27.81 -5.39 25.43
CA TRP A 43 -26.49 -4.83 25.75
C TRP A 43 -25.87 -5.45 26.99
N ASP A 44 -26.68 -5.79 28.00
CA ASP A 44 -26.19 -6.47 29.21
C ASP A 44 -25.65 -7.87 28.88
N GLU A 45 -26.30 -8.58 27.95
CA GLU A 45 -25.84 -9.89 27.50
C GLU A 45 -24.56 -9.79 26.66
N ILE A 46 -24.46 -8.76 25.80
CA ILE A 46 -23.24 -8.46 25.05
C ILE A 46 -22.10 -8.09 26.00
N GLU A 47 -22.36 -7.36 27.08
CA GLU A 47 -21.36 -7.01 28.09
C GLU A 47 -20.80 -8.25 28.78
N ARG A 48 -21.67 -9.17 29.22
CA ARG A 48 -21.24 -10.45 29.81
C ARG A 48 -20.39 -11.23 28.82
N ALA A 49 -20.84 -11.39 27.59
CA ALA A 49 -20.10 -12.11 26.57
C ALA A 49 -18.80 -11.39 26.14
N TYR A 50 -18.75 -10.06 26.27
CA TYR A 50 -17.54 -9.25 26.02
C TYR A 50 -16.47 -9.47 27.10
N LEU A 51 -16.88 -9.64 28.35
CA LEU A 51 -15.98 -9.82 29.50
C LEU A 51 -15.60 -11.27 29.75
N GLU A 52 -16.55 -12.19 29.63
CA GLU A 52 -16.39 -13.61 30.00
C GLU A 52 -15.74 -14.42 28.87
N THR A 53 -16.09 -14.12 27.63
CA THR A 53 -15.68 -14.95 26.49
C THR A 53 -14.39 -14.43 25.85
N THR A 54 -13.51 -15.33 25.41
CA THR A 54 -12.33 -15.02 24.59
C THR A 54 -12.64 -14.98 23.09
N GLU A 55 -13.91 -15.12 22.70
CA GLU A 55 -14.39 -15.12 21.31
C GLU A 55 -14.04 -13.80 20.59
N PRO A 56 -13.67 -13.83 19.30
CA PRO A 56 -13.39 -12.60 18.56
C PRO A 56 -14.67 -11.77 18.41
N LEU A 57 -14.53 -10.43 18.40
CA LEU A 57 -15.66 -9.50 18.35
C LEU A 57 -16.50 -9.62 17.08
N VAL A 58 -15.94 -10.20 16.03
CA VAL A 58 -16.64 -10.48 14.77
C VAL A 58 -17.72 -11.54 15.00
N ASP A 59 -17.38 -12.63 15.69
CA ASP A 59 -18.30 -13.73 15.99
C ASP A 59 -19.35 -13.29 17.00
N LEU A 60 -18.95 -12.50 17.99
CA LEU A 60 -19.88 -11.84 18.92
C LEU A 60 -20.88 -10.96 18.17
N GLY A 61 -20.41 -10.18 17.19
CA GLY A 61 -21.27 -9.38 16.34
C GLY A 61 -22.25 -10.21 15.52
N GLN A 62 -21.82 -11.34 14.97
CA GLN A 62 -22.69 -12.26 14.23
C GLN A 62 -23.77 -12.86 15.12
N ARG A 63 -23.43 -13.33 16.32
CA ARG A 63 -24.37 -13.92 17.29
C ARG A 63 -25.50 -12.96 17.66
N PHE A 64 -25.16 -11.69 17.90
CA PHE A 64 -26.12 -10.67 18.31
C PHE A 64 -26.71 -9.86 17.14
N GLY A 65 -26.29 -10.13 15.90
CA GLY A 65 -26.75 -9.43 14.70
C GLY A 65 -26.32 -7.95 14.63
N ILE A 66 -25.18 -7.61 15.23
CA ILE A 66 -24.66 -6.25 15.38
C ILE A 66 -23.24 -6.18 14.81
N SER A 67 -22.87 -5.06 14.18
CA SER A 67 -21.49 -4.91 13.71
C SER A 67 -20.52 -4.82 14.89
N PHE A 68 -19.34 -5.45 14.75
CA PHE A 68 -18.30 -5.39 15.77
C PHE A 68 -17.93 -3.94 16.14
N GLN A 69 -17.96 -3.02 15.16
CA GLN A 69 -17.69 -1.59 15.37
C GLN A 69 -18.70 -0.96 16.34
N ARG A 70 -19.97 -1.38 16.28
CA ARG A 70 -21.02 -0.86 17.16
C ARG A 70 -20.87 -1.39 18.59
N ILE A 71 -20.41 -2.63 18.76
CA ILE A 71 -20.03 -3.18 20.07
C ILE A 71 -18.84 -2.40 20.64
N VAL A 72 -17.79 -2.15 19.84
CA VAL A 72 -16.63 -1.36 20.25
C VAL A 72 -17.00 0.08 20.63
N ALA A 73 -17.87 0.72 19.85
CA ALA A 73 -18.35 2.07 20.15
C ALA A 73 -19.15 2.12 21.46
N HIS A 74 -20.02 1.14 21.70
CA HIS A 74 -20.77 1.03 22.95
C HIS A 74 -19.85 0.77 24.15
N ALA A 75 -18.91 -0.18 24.01
CA ALA A 75 -17.91 -0.48 25.04
C ALA A 75 -17.05 0.74 25.40
N LYS A 76 -16.65 1.54 24.41
CA LYS A 76 -15.91 2.80 24.63
C LYS A 76 -16.77 3.84 25.34
N GLY A 77 -18.05 3.95 25.00
CA GLY A 77 -19.00 4.85 25.65
C GLY A 77 -19.26 4.49 27.11
N GLN A 78 -19.35 3.19 27.42
CA GLN A 78 -19.59 2.65 28.76
C GLN A 78 -18.30 2.35 29.55
N LYS A 79 -17.13 2.67 28.98
CA LYS A 79 -15.80 2.45 29.59
C LYS A 79 -15.59 1.00 30.05
N TRP A 80 -16.01 0.03 29.24
CA TRP A 80 -15.77 -1.37 29.53
C TRP A 80 -14.25 -1.67 29.61
N PRO A 81 -13.81 -2.54 30.53
CA PRO A 81 -12.42 -2.97 30.62
C PRO A 81 -11.86 -3.49 29.30
N PRO A 82 -10.60 -3.18 28.93
CA PRO A 82 -10.01 -3.70 27.71
C PRO A 82 -9.91 -5.22 27.79
N ARG A 83 -10.46 -5.92 26.79
CA ARG A 83 -10.38 -7.39 26.73
C ARG A 83 -8.93 -7.84 26.66
N ARG A 84 -8.59 -8.82 27.49
CA ARG A 84 -7.31 -9.54 27.43
C ARG A 84 -7.37 -10.63 26.36
N ILE A 85 -7.69 -10.28 25.13
CA ILE A 85 -7.54 -11.23 24.03
C ILE A 85 -6.07 -11.16 23.61
N PRO A 86 -5.33 -12.27 23.60
CA PRO A 86 -4.08 -12.32 22.86
C PRO A 86 -4.36 -11.83 21.43
N PRO A 87 -3.52 -10.95 20.85
CA PRO A 87 -3.68 -10.62 19.44
C PRO A 87 -3.76 -11.93 18.66
N PRO A 88 -4.72 -12.12 17.73
CA PRO A 88 -4.81 -13.34 16.96
C PRO A 88 -3.45 -13.57 16.31
N GLY A 89 -2.73 -14.56 16.82
CA GLY A 89 -1.44 -14.95 16.30
C GLY A 89 -1.63 -15.25 14.83
N LYS A 90 -0.83 -14.61 13.98
CA LYS A 90 -0.67 -15.03 12.58
C LYS A 90 -0.11 -16.46 12.59
N GLY A 91 -0.97 -17.46 12.68
CA GLY A 91 -0.51 -18.84 12.78
C GLY A 91 -1.55 -19.79 13.32
N GLU A 92 -2.66 -19.95 12.63
CA GLU A 92 -3.28 -21.28 12.52
C GLU A 92 -4.13 -21.32 11.24
N LEU A 93 -3.49 -21.82 10.19
CA LEU A 93 -4.14 -22.28 8.98
C LEU A 93 -4.73 -23.66 9.28
N GLN A 94 -6.04 -23.80 9.21
CA GLN A 94 -6.65 -25.09 8.85
C GLN A 94 -7.96 -24.85 8.07
N GLY A 95 -7.87 -25.10 6.76
CA GLY A 95 -9.01 -25.56 5.95
C GLY A 95 -9.73 -24.56 5.03
N LEU A 96 -9.13 -24.27 3.86
CA LEU A 96 -9.75 -24.30 2.50
C LEU A 96 -10.98 -23.39 2.14
N PRO A 97 -11.23 -23.00 0.86
CA PRO A 97 -10.36 -22.76 -0.30
C PRO A 97 -10.26 -21.26 -0.68
N ASP A 98 -9.35 -21.00 -1.62
CA ASP A 98 -9.06 -19.76 -2.35
C ASP A 98 -10.19 -18.74 -2.46
N ARG A 99 -9.97 -17.59 -1.82
CA ARG A 99 -10.52 -16.32 -2.27
C ARG A 99 -9.40 -15.29 -2.18
N PRO A 100 -8.98 -14.66 -3.29
CA PRO A 100 -7.97 -13.61 -3.23
C PRO A 100 -8.60 -12.37 -2.60
N THR A 101 -8.62 -12.32 -1.27
CA THR A 101 -8.84 -11.07 -0.55
C THR A 101 -7.61 -10.22 -0.72
N LEU A 102 -7.72 -9.25 -1.62
CA LEU A 102 -6.92 -8.02 -1.64
C LEU A 102 -6.81 -7.49 -0.21
N GLN A 103 -5.71 -7.81 0.46
CA GLN A 103 -5.38 -7.26 1.76
C GLN A 103 -4.99 -5.80 1.56
N VAL A 104 -5.99 -4.93 1.58
CA VAL A 104 -5.79 -3.52 1.93
C VAL A 104 -5.47 -3.48 3.43
N SER A 105 -4.22 -3.82 3.75
CA SER A 105 -3.65 -3.69 5.08
C SER A 105 -3.61 -2.20 5.46
N GLY A 106 -4.51 -1.80 6.35
CA GLY A 106 -4.60 -0.46 6.91
C GLY A 106 -3.30 -0.01 7.58
N GLN A 107 -2.71 1.04 6.99
CA GLN A 107 -2.04 2.18 7.61
C GLN A 107 -1.80 2.09 9.13
N SER A 108 -0.57 1.73 9.53
CA SER A 108 0.02 2.17 10.81
C SER A 108 1.52 1.84 10.89
N LYS A 109 2.31 2.44 10.00
CA LYS A 109 3.73 2.70 10.24
C LYS A 109 4.14 3.73 9.21
N ALA A 110 4.83 4.78 9.65
CA ALA A 110 5.37 5.84 8.80
C ALA A 110 5.77 5.25 7.45
N GLU A 111 5.05 5.61 6.40
CA GLU A 111 5.30 5.08 5.06
C GLU A 111 6.68 5.56 4.67
N THR A 112 7.67 4.72 4.90
CA THR A 112 9.01 4.97 4.41
C THR A 112 8.87 5.12 2.91
N LYS A 113 9.61 6.07 2.31
CA LYS A 113 9.57 6.32 0.86
C LYS A 113 9.70 5.02 0.04
N GLY A 114 10.41 4.02 0.57
CA GLY A 114 10.52 2.68 -0.01
C GLY A 114 9.23 1.85 -0.04
N GLY A 115 8.35 1.98 0.95
CA GLY A 115 7.04 1.29 0.97
C GLY A 115 6.07 1.86 -0.06
N LEU A 116 6.09 3.18 -0.28
CA LEU A 116 5.32 3.82 -1.35
C LEU A 116 5.81 3.36 -2.73
N HIS A 117 7.14 3.30 -2.91
CA HIS A 117 7.74 2.86 -4.16
C HIS A 117 7.36 1.41 -4.52
N ALA A 118 7.45 0.50 -3.55
CA ALA A 118 7.08 -0.90 -3.76
C ALA A 118 5.59 -1.07 -4.14
N ARG A 119 4.70 -0.30 -3.50
CA ARG A 119 3.27 -0.33 -3.87
C ARG A 119 3.02 0.23 -5.27
N LEU A 120 3.76 1.26 -5.68
CA LEU A 120 3.65 1.81 -7.02
C LEU A 120 4.13 0.82 -8.08
N HIS A 121 5.23 0.09 -7.82
CA HIS A 121 5.65 -1.02 -8.66
C HIS A 121 4.60 -2.12 -8.76
N ASN A 122 3.99 -2.53 -7.63
CA ASN A 122 2.95 -3.55 -7.63
C ASN A 122 1.70 -3.10 -8.40
N LEU A 123 1.32 -1.83 -8.26
CA LEU A 123 0.21 -1.23 -9.00
C LEU A 123 0.50 -1.20 -10.50
N LEU A 124 1.72 -0.83 -10.90
CA LEU A 124 2.13 -0.86 -12.30
C LEU A 124 2.14 -2.28 -12.87
N ALA A 125 2.65 -3.26 -12.11
CA ALA A 125 2.63 -4.66 -12.53
C ALA A 125 1.19 -5.16 -12.75
N HIS A 126 0.26 -4.80 -11.87
CA HIS A 126 -1.17 -5.10 -12.08
C HIS A 126 -1.75 -4.41 -13.32
N HIS A 127 -1.44 -3.13 -13.54
CA HIS A 127 -1.92 -2.43 -14.73
C HIS A 127 -1.35 -2.97 -16.05
N ILE A 128 -0.09 -3.45 -16.04
CA ILE A 128 0.52 -4.12 -17.18
C ILE A 128 -0.16 -5.45 -17.43
N ALA A 129 -0.36 -6.27 -16.39
CA ALA A 129 -1.08 -7.54 -16.50
C ALA A 129 -2.52 -7.34 -17.05
N ASP A 130 -3.25 -6.34 -16.55
CA ASP A 130 -4.58 -6.00 -17.05
C ASP A 130 -4.56 -5.58 -18.54
N ALA A 131 -3.52 -4.87 -18.98
CA ALA A 131 -3.37 -4.48 -20.38
C ALA A 131 -3.02 -5.68 -21.27
N GLU A 132 -2.17 -6.58 -20.78
CA GLU A 132 -1.79 -7.83 -21.45
C GLU A 132 -2.98 -8.80 -21.57
N ASP A 133 -3.79 -8.94 -20.51
CA ASP A 133 -5.01 -9.75 -20.51
C ASP A 133 -6.04 -9.22 -21.53
N ARG A 134 -6.15 -7.90 -21.67
CA ARG A 134 -7.00 -7.29 -22.72
C ARG A 134 -6.44 -7.55 -24.11
N LEU A 135 -5.14 -7.40 -24.32
CA LEU A 135 -4.49 -7.65 -25.61
C LEU A 135 -4.60 -9.12 -26.04
N THR A 136 -4.42 -10.06 -25.10
CA THR A 136 -4.58 -11.51 -25.37
C THR A 136 -6.03 -11.88 -25.64
N SER A 137 -6.98 -11.28 -24.93
CA SER A 137 -8.43 -11.44 -25.20
C SER A 137 -8.82 -10.94 -26.60
N ILE A 138 -8.17 -9.89 -27.10
CA ILE A 138 -8.37 -9.37 -28.48
C ILE A 138 -7.75 -10.33 -29.52
N GLY A 139 -6.60 -10.95 -29.22
CA GLY A 139 -5.93 -11.91 -30.10
C GLY A 139 -6.65 -13.25 -30.24
N GLY A 140 -7.52 -13.61 -29.29
CA GLY A 140 -8.28 -14.87 -29.26
C GLY A 140 -9.50 -14.96 -30.19
N GLY A 141 -9.76 -13.94 -31.02
CA GLY A 141 -10.82 -13.99 -32.05
C GLY A 141 -12.23 -13.59 -31.59
N GLY A 142 -12.39 -12.95 -30.43
CA GLY A 142 -13.70 -12.62 -29.87
C GLY A 142 -14.34 -11.31 -30.35
N GLU A 143 -13.60 -10.20 -30.37
CA GLU A 143 -14.16 -8.90 -30.75
C GLU A 143 -13.07 -8.05 -31.42
N GLN A 144 -13.36 -7.48 -32.59
CA GLN A 144 -12.45 -6.51 -33.21
C GLN A 144 -12.37 -5.28 -32.30
N SER A 145 -11.26 -5.16 -31.55
CA SER A 145 -10.94 -3.97 -30.75
C SER A 145 -11.17 -2.71 -31.59
N THR A 146 -12.11 -1.88 -31.13
CA THR A 146 -12.53 -0.68 -31.87
C THR A 146 -11.37 0.32 -31.92
N ALA A 147 -11.34 1.19 -32.93
CA ALA A 147 -10.31 2.23 -33.03
C ALA A 147 -10.24 3.11 -31.75
N ALA A 148 -11.38 3.31 -31.08
CA ALA A 148 -11.46 4.04 -29.82
C ALA A 148 -10.79 3.31 -28.65
N ASP A 149 -10.86 1.98 -28.60
CA ASP A 149 -10.21 1.19 -27.55
C ASP A 149 -8.70 1.18 -27.74
N ARG A 150 -8.23 1.05 -28.98
CA ARG A 150 -6.80 1.18 -29.31
C ARG A 150 -6.23 2.54 -28.91
N GLU A 151 -7.00 3.61 -29.10
CA GLU A 151 -6.59 4.95 -28.69
C GLU A 151 -6.52 5.08 -27.15
N ARG A 152 -7.50 4.53 -26.42
CA ARG A 152 -7.47 4.50 -24.95
C ARG A 152 -6.29 3.71 -24.43
N ASP A 153 -6.01 2.56 -25.04
CA ASP A 153 -4.88 1.72 -24.65
C ASP A 153 -3.55 2.42 -24.93
N ALA A 154 -3.40 3.06 -26.11
CA ALA A 154 -2.21 3.84 -26.42
C ALA A 154 -1.97 5.00 -25.42
N ARG A 155 -3.04 5.69 -24.99
CA ARG A 155 -2.95 6.73 -23.95
C ARG A 155 -2.57 6.14 -22.59
N THR A 156 -3.12 4.98 -22.24
CA THR A 156 -2.83 4.28 -20.98
C THR A 156 -1.38 3.83 -20.96
N LEU A 157 -0.90 3.19 -22.03
CA LEU A 157 0.50 2.79 -22.20
C LEU A 157 1.44 3.99 -22.16
N SER A 158 1.10 5.09 -22.82
CA SER A 158 1.89 6.33 -22.77
C SER A 158 1.99 6.89 -21.36
N SER A 159 0.92 6.81 -20.57
CA SER A 159 0.93 7.20 -19.16
C SER A 159 1.81 6.25 -18.32
N LEU A 160 1.71 4.94 -18.56
CA LEU A 160 2.50 3.93 -17.86
C LEU A 160 4.00 4.10 -18.12
N ILE A 161 4.39 4.34 -19.38
CA ILE A 161 5.78 4.59 -19.77
C ILE A 161 6.34 5.79 -18.99
N ARG A 162 5.62 6.93 -18.95
CA ARG A 162 6.06 8.12 -18.21
C ARG A 162 6.20 7.84 -16.70
N THR A 163 5.29 7.05 -16.13
CA THR A 163 5.40 6.68 -14.71
C THR A 163 6.57 5.75 -14.45
N LEU A 164 6.89 4.82 -15.37
CA LEU A 164 8.05 3.93 -15.27
C LEU A 164 9.35 4.70 -15.40
N GLU A 165 9.46 5.60 -16.39
CA GLU A 165 10.60 6.51 -16.54
C GLU A 165 10.84 7.30 -15.25
N LYS A 166 9.76 7.80 -14.62
CA LYS A 166 9.87 8.53 -13.37
C LYS A 166 10.34 7.67 -12.20
N LEU A 167 9.94 6.40 -12.15
CA LEU A 167 10.42 5.49 -11.12
C LEU A 167 11.89 5.14 -11.28
N ILE A 168 12.32 4.87 -12.52
CA ILE A 168 13.74 4.63 -12.82
C ILE A 168 14.58 5.84 -12.38
N GLU A 169 14.13 7.06 -12.70
CA GLU A 169 14.81 8.28 -12.25
C GLU A 169 14.87 8.40 -10.71
N LEU A 170 13.83 8.00 -10.00
CA LEU A 170 13.81 8.01 -8.54
C LEU A 170 14.75 6.94 -7.94
N ASP A 171 14.82 5.77 -8.56
CA ASP A 171 15.75 4.70 -8.16
C ASP A 171 17.20 5.10 -8.40
N ASP A 172 17.52 5.71 -9.54
CA ASP A 172 18.86 6.20 -9.85
C ASP A 172 19.31 7.29 -8.86
N ARG A 173 18.41 8.24 -8.55
CA ARG A 173 18.65 9.26 -7.52
C ARG A 173 18.92 8.61 -6.17
N ARG A 174 18.15 7.60 -5.80
CA ARG A 174 18.33 6.88 -4.52
C ARG A 174 19.64 6.10 -4.48
N ALA A 175 20.03 5.48 -5.59
CA ALA A 175 21.31 4.79 -5.70
C ALA A 175 22.49 5.77 -5.60
N ALA A 176 22.36 6.98 -6.17
CA ALA A 176 23.34 8.04 -6.02
C ALA A 176 23.43 8.55 -4.57
N ASP A 177 22.28 8.81 -3.93
CA ASP A 177 22.22 9.24 -2.53
C ASP A 177 22.86 8.19 -1.59
N ALA A 178 22.60 6.90 -1.83
CA ALA A 178 23.21 5.82 -1.06
C ALA A 178 24.74 5.77 -1.25
N LYS A 179 25.23 5.97 -2.48
CA LYS A 179 26.68 6.05 -2.75
C LYS A 179 27.31 7.25 -2.05
N ASN A 180 26.65 8.40 -2.07
CA ASN A 180 27.12 9.62 -1.40
C ASN A 180 27.16 9.41 0.12
N ALA A 181 26.12 8.83 0.72
CA ALA A 181 26.11 8.51 2.15
C ALA A 181 27.24 7.54 2.55
N ILE A 182 27.54 6.53 1.72
CA ILE A 182 28.67 5.63 1.95
C ILE A 182 30.00 6.37 1.83
N ALA A 183 30.14 7.27 0.86
CA ALA A 183 31.35 8.07 0.67
C ALA A 183 31.58 9.04 1.86
N GLU A 184 30.53 9.71 2.33
CA GLU A 184 30.56 10.57 3.53
C GLU A 184 30.94 9.76 4.78
N GLN A 185 30.36 8.57 4.95
CA GLN A 185 30.70 7.71 6.09
C GLN A 185 32.16 7.24 6.05
N LYS A 186 32.68 6.92 4.85
CA LYS A 186 34.10 6.56 4.67
C LYS A 186 35.02 7.72 4.97
N LEU A 187 34.69 8.94 4.51
CA LEU A 187 35.46 10.14 4.80
C LEU A 187 35.49 10.42 6.30
N ALA A 188 34.34 10.34 6.97
CA ALA A 188 34.25 10.52 8.42
C ALA A 188 35.05 9.47 9.21
N GLN A 189 35.10 8.22 8.73
CA GLN A 189 35.93 7.18 9.34
C GLN A 189 37.43 7.45 9.15
N GLN A 190 37.84 7.95 7.98
CA GLN A 190 39.23 8.32 7.72
C GLN A 190 39.69 9.49 8.60
N THR A 191 38.89 10.55 8.71
CA THR A 191 39.25 11.71 9.54
C THR A 191 39.33 11.36 11.03
N ASN A 192 38.47 10.45 11.51
CA ASN A 192 38.52 10.00 12.89
C ASN A 192 39.70 9.05 13.15
N ALA A 193 40.05 8.18 12.20
CA ALA A 193 41.18 7.27 12.34
C ALA A 193 42.53 8.01 12.35
N GLU A 194 42.71 9.02 11.48
CA GLU A 194 43.96 9.80 11.41
C GLU A 194 44.13 10.74 12.62
N GLY A 195 43.05 11.31 13.14
CA GLY A 195 43.10 12.17 14.33
C GLY A 195 43.45 11.43 15.61
N GLU A 196 42.96 10.20 15.78
CA GLU A 196 43.14 9.45 17.04
C GLU A 196 44.52 8.76 17.13
N THR A 197 45.11 8.36 15.99
CA THR A 197 46.45 7.76 15.96
C THR A 197 47.56 8.80 16.09
N GLY A 198 47.40 9.98 15.47
CA GLY A 198 48.41 11.05 15.53
C GLY A 198 48.65 11.55 16.95
N ASP A 199 47.57 11.87 17.67
CA ASP A 199 47.65 12.36 19.06
C ASP A 199 48.25 11.30 20.00
N ALA A 200 47.95 10.01 19.79
CA ALA A 200 48.49 8.93 20.60
C ALA A 200 49.99 8.70 20.36
N GLU A 201 50.46 8.82 19.12
CA GLU A 201 51.88 8.71 18.79
C GLU A 201 52.69 9.91 19.28
N ASP A 202 52.13 11.12 19.18
CA ASP A 202 52.76 12.34 19.72
C ASP A 202 52.89 12.28 21.25
N MET A 203 51.87 11.79 21.95
CA MET A 203 51.95 11.56 23.40
C MET A 203 53.02 10.53 23.77
N ARG A 204 53.17 9.44 22.99
CA ARG A 204 54.23 8.44 23.21
C ARG A 204 55.62 9.05 23.01
N ALA A 205 55.81 9.83 21.95
CA ALA A 205 57.09 10.49 21.67
C ALA A 205 57.48 11.51 22.78
N GLU A 206 56.51 12.26 23.30
CA GLU A 206 56.75 13.19 24.40
C GLU A 206 57.07 12.49 25.72
N LEU A 207 56.41 11.36 26.02
CA LEU A 207 56.75 10.53 27.19
C LEU A 207 58.19 9.99 27.10
N ASP A 208 58.60 9.49 25.93
CA ASP A 208 59.98 9.03 25.70
C ASP A 208 61.01 10.14 25.91
N ARG A 209 60.74 11.36 25.43
CA ARG A 209 61.60 12.53 25.71
C ARG A 209 61.71 12.82 27.20
N ARG A 210 60.62 12.70 27.95
CA ARG A 210 60.61 12.93 29.40
C ARG A 210 61.40 11.85 30.14
N PHE A 211 61.24 10.59 29.75
CA PHE A 211 62.02 9.48 30.33
C PHE A 211 63.52 9.65 30.07
N ARG A 212 63.93 10.05 28.86
CA ARG A 212 65.36 10.33 28.57
C ARG A 212 65.91 11.47 29.44
N ARG A 213 65.16 12.58 29.55
CA ARG A 213 65.54 13.69 30.44
C ARG A 213 65.70 13.26 31.90
N LEU A 214 64.78 12.45 32.41
CA LEU A 214 64.86 11.93 33.78
C LEU A 214 66.05 10.99 33.98
N ALA A 215 66.35 10.12 33.01
CA ALA A 215 67.50 9.24 33.06
C ALA A 215 68.83 10.01 33.08
N ASP A 216 68.91 11.11 32.32
CA ASP A 216 70.10 11.95 32.28
C ASP A 216 70.27 12.75 33.58
N LEU A 217 69.19 13.30 34.14
CA LEU A 217 69.22 13.95 35.45
C LEU A 217 69.59 12.97 36.57
N SER A 218 69.04 11.75 36.55
CA SER A 218 69.37 10.69 37.51
C SER A 218 70.83 10.27 37.42
N ARG A 219 71.39 10.14 36.21
CA ARG A 219 72.83 9.88 36.03
C ARG A 219 73.69 11.00 36.58
N LYS A 220 73.31 12.26 36.31
CA LYS A 220 74.06 13.43 36.77
C LYS A 220 74.08 13.54 38.29
N ALA A 221 72.94 13.28 38.95
CA ALA A 221 72.81 13.28 40.40
C ALA A 221 73.53 12.11 41.12
N LYS A 222 74.06 11.12 40.38
CA LYS A 222 74.78 9.97 40.94
C LYS A 222 76.30 10.08 40.81
N VAL A 223 76.77 11.12 40.11
CA VAL A 223 78.19 11.41 39.86
C VAL A 223 78.69 12.54 40.78
N ASP A 224 77.77 13.33 41.35
CA ASP A 224 78.03 14.24 42.48
C ASP A 224 77.80 13.51 43.82
#